data_AF-A0A7S2D6S4-F1
#
_entry.id   AF-A0A7S2D6S4-F1
#
_cell.length_a   1.000
_cell.length_b   1.000
_cell.length_c   1.000
_cell.angle_alpha   90.00
_cell.angle_beta   90.00
_cell.angle_gamma   90.00
#
_symmetry.space_group_name_H-M   'P 1'
#
loop_
_entity.id
_entity.type
_entity.pdbx_description
1 polymer ?
#
loop_
_entity_poly.entity_id
_entity_poly.type
_entity_poly.pdbx_seq_one_letter_code
_entity_poly.pdbx_strand_id
1 'polypeptide(L)'
;NFEVDVQFKWWVRMPNDRSGSMKTGRPQMRVPSCKIEVHEQRKWIDWNNSRKDGSHLWMGTTFMTLRGFELFEVHDFPLDRQLINLKVLDFRWDPKDEDVDPGKLDVVALE
;
A
#
# COMPACT_ATOMS: atom_id res chain seq x y z
N ASN A 1 8.37 15.78 -17.03
CA ASN A 1 8.11 14.48 -16.39
C ASN A 1 9.24 14.17 -15.45
N PHE A 2 8.92 13.99 -14.17
CA PHE A 2 9.86 13.45 -13.19
C PHE A 2 9.59 11.96 -13.00
N GLU A 3 10.63 11.25 -12.57
CA GLU A 3 10.56 9.85 -12.16
C GLU A 3 11.21 9.73 -10.78
N VAL A 4 10.52 9.06 -9.86
CA VAL A 4 10.99 8.84 -8.50
C VAL A 4 10.73 7.40 -8.09
N ASP A 5 11.78 6.72 -7.65
CA ASP A 5 11.69 5.39 -7.06
C ASP A 5 11.53 5.50 -5.55
N VAL A 6 10.53 4.79 -5.02
CA VAL A 6 10.13 4.93 -3.62
C VAL A 6 9.73 3.58 -3.02
N GLN A 7 10.16 3.40 -1.77
CA GLN A 7 9.75 2.29 -0.93
C GLN A 7 8.77 2.80 0.13
N PHE A 8 7.59 2.21 0.17
CA PHE A 8 6.58 2.48 1.20
C PHE A 8 6.44 1.29 2.12
N LYS A 9 6.59 1.53 3.42
CA LYS A 9 6.18 0.60 4.48
C LYS A 9 4.87 1.11 5.07
N TRP A 10 3.84 0.27 5.09
CA TRP A 10 2.50 0.67 5.49
C TRP A 10 1.80 -0.39 6.34
N TRP A 11 0.77 0.08 7.06
CA TRP A 11 0.03 -0.64 8.08
C TRP A 11 -1.40 -0.12 8.00
N VAL A 12 -2.38 -1.02 7.82
CA VAL A 12 -3.79 -0.63 7.73
C VAL A 12 -4.60 -1.60 8.56
N ARG A 13 -5.37 -1.08 9.52
CA ARG A 13 -6.31 -1.85 10.32
C ARG A 13 -7.67 -1.84 9.65
N MET A 14 -8.25 -3.02 9.46
CA MET A 14 -9.51 -3.20 8.76
C MET A 14 -10.49 -3.99 9.63
N PRO A 15 -11.78 -3.64 9.62
CA PRO A 15 -12.79 -4.44 10.28
C PRO A 15 -12.98 -5.78 9.55
N ASN A 16 -13.22 -6.85 10.31
CA ASN A 16 -13.77 -8.10 9.80
C ASN A 16 -15.20 -7.84 9.33
N ASP A 17 -15.70 -8.67 8.42
CA ASP A 17 -17.10 -8.58 8.06
C ASP A 17 -18.00 -8.98 9.26
N ARG A 18 -19.31 -8.78 9.13
CA ARG A 18 -20.27 -9.20 10.16
C ARG A 18 -20.35 -10.72 10.35
N SER A 19 -19.80 -11.50 9.42
CA SER A 19 -19.71 -12.97 9.51
C SER A 19 -18.46 -13.45 10.26
N GLY A 20 -17.57 -12.53 10.67
CA GLY A 20 -16.28 -12.83 11.26
C GLY A 20 -15.24 -13.30 10.22
N SER A 21 -15.61 -13.33 8.94
CA SER A 21 -14.70 -13.63 7.85
C SER A 21 -13.85 -12.40 7.51
N MET A 22 -12.58 -12.65 7.21
CA MET A 22 -11.73 -11.60 6.64
C MET A 22 -12.28 -11.26 5.26
N LYS A 23 -12.41 -9.97 4.96
CA LYS A 23 -12.54 -9.56 3.56
C LYS A 23 -11.30 -10.11 2.82
N THR A 24 -11.54 -10.85 1.74
CA THR A 24 -10.53 -11.64 1.01
C THR A 24 -9.61 -10.80 0.13
N GLY A 25 -10.01 -9.58 -0.22
CA GLY A 25 -9.16 -8.71 -1.03
C GLY A 25 -7.94 -8.19 -0.26
N ARG A 26 -6.98 -7.69 -1.02
CA ARG A 26 -5.73 -7.15 -0.47
C ARG A 26 -5.75 -5.63 -0.62
N PRO A 27 -5.31 -4.87 0.40
CA PRO A 27 -5.14 -3.43 0.25
C PRO A 27 -4.11 -3.15 -0.86
N GLN A 28 -4.43 -2.24 -1.77
CA GLN A 28 -3.52 -1.72 -2.78
C GLN A 28 -3.40 -0.21 -2.63
N MET A 29 -2.19 0.31 -2.76
CA MET A 29 -1.94 1.75 -2.64
C MET A 29 -2.06 2.43 -4.00
N ARG A 30 -2.77 3.55 -4.05
CA ARG A 30 -2.84 4.44 -5.21
C ARG A 30 -2.50 5.88 -4.80
N VAL A 31 -1.74 6.54 -5.68
CA VAL A 31 -1.37 7.96 -5.61
C VAL A 31 -1.99 8.66 -6.83
N PRO A 32 -3.09 9.42 -6.66
CA PRO A 32 -3.64 10.26 -7.71
C PRO A 32 -2.61 11.27 -8.20
N SER A 33 -2.67 11.58 -9.50
CA SER A 33 -1.73 12.46 -10.21
C SER A 33 -0.35 11.87 -10.54
N CYS A 34 -0.09 10.61 -10.18
CA CYS A 34 1.08 9.87 -10.65
C CYS A 34 0.68 8.61 -11.43
N LYS A 35 1.45 8.27 -12.47
CA LYS A 35 1.52 6.91 -13.01
C LYS A 35 2.36 6.10 -12.03
N ILE A 36 1.86 4.95 -11.63
CA ILE A 36 2.53 4.07 -10.68
C ILE A 36 2.89 2.79 -11.40
N GLU A 37 4.15 2.41 -11.32
CA GLU A 37 4.65 1.11 -11.75
C GLU A 37 5.14 0.38 -10.50
N VAL A 38 4.50 -0.74 -10.16
CA VAL A 38 4.83 -1.52 -8.96
C VAL A 38 5.80 -2.62 -9.36
N HIS A 39 6.97 -2.62 -8.72
CA HIS A 39 8.03 -3.61 -8.98
C HIS A 39 7.92 -4.81 -8.05
N GLU A 40 7.68 -4.55 -6.78
CA GLU A 40 7.57 -5.59 -5.76
C GLU A 40 6.56 -5.17 -4.70
N GLN A 41 5.78 -6.15 -4.25
CA GLN A 41 4.81 -5.94 -3.20
C GLN A 41 4.75 -7.15 -2.27
N ARG A 42 5.07 -6.94 -1.00
CA ARG A 42 4.92 -7.92 0.08
C ARG A 42 3.82 -7.47 1.02
N LYS A 43 2.87 -8.37 1.29
CA LYS A 43 1.72 -8.10 2.17
C LYS A 43 1.52 -9.30 3.08
N TRP A 44 1.24 -9.03 4.34
CA TRP A 44 0.92 -10.04 5.32
C TRP A 44 -0.06 -9.49 6.35
N ILE A 45 -0.67 -10.39 7.10
CA ILE A 45 -1.55 -10.07 8.21
C ILE A 45 -0.75 -10.28 9.48
N ASP A 46 -0.72 -9.28 10.34
CA ASP A 46 -0.17 -9.42 11.67
C ASP A 46 -1.24 -10.02 12.58
N TRP A 47 -1.20 -11.33 12.78
CA TRP A 47 -2.14 -12.06 13.63
C TRP A 47 -2.00 -11.73 15.12
N ASN A 48 -0.82 -11.31 15.56
CA ASN A 48 -0.56 -10.97 16.96
C ASN A 48 -1.25 -9.63 17.33
N ASN A 49 -1.22 -8.67 16.41
CA ASN A 49 -1.86 -7.36 16.59
C ASN A 49 -3.25 -7.26 15.95
N SER A 50 -3.71 -8.32 15.30
CA SER A 50 -5.10 -8.48 14.90
C SER A 50 -5.95 -8.76 16.14
N ARG A 51 -7.07 -8.07 16.25
CA ARG A 51 -7.94 -8.22 17.41
C ARG A 51 -9.03 -9.25 17.10
N LYS A 52 -9.25 -10.14 18.06
CA LYS A 52 -10.38 -11.09 18.06
C LYS A 52 -11.75 -10.39 18.03
N ASP A 53 -11.81 -9.10 18.35
CA ASP A 53 -13.02 -8.26 18.38
C ASP A 53 -13.53 -7.82 17.00
N GLY A 54 -12.95 -8.34 15.92
CA GLY A 54 -13.43 -8.09 14.56
C GLY A 54 -12.61 -7.07 13.79
N SER A 55 -11.29 -7.00 14.00
CA SER A 55 -10.39 -6.27 13.10
C SER A 55 -9.07 -6.99 12.87
N HIS A 56 -8.56 -6.94 11.64
CA HIS A 56 -7.27 -7.48 11.27
C HIS A 56 -6.31 -6.37 10.85
N LEU A 57 -5.03 -6.54 11.17
CA LEU A 57 -3.97 -5.60 10.82
C LEU A 57 -3.22 -6.10 9.59
N TRP A 58 -3.39 -5.41 8.46
CA TRP A 58 -2.54 -5.61 7.29
C TRP A 58 -1.26 -4.82 7.42
N MET A 59 -0.16 -5.45 7.05
CA MET A 59 1.13 -4.82 6.90
C MET A 59 1.66 -5.11 5.50
N GLY A 60 2.46 -4.18 4.98
CA GLY A 60 3.10 -4.41 3.72
C GLY A 60 4.26 -3.48 3.43
N THR A 61 5.07 -3.93 2.49
CA THR A 61 6.11 -3.12 1.85
C THR A 61 5.82 -3.11 0.35
N THR A 62 5.88 -1.92 -0.26
CA THR A 62 5.67 -1.75 -1.69
C THR A 62 6.79 -0.92 -2.27
N PHE A 63 7.43 -1.46 -3.30
CA PHE A 63 8.44 -0.78 -4.11
C PHE A 63 7.78 -0.37 -5.42
N MET A 64 7.81 0.93 -5.72
CA MET A 64 7.18 1.46 -6.92
C MET A 64 7.93 2.64 -7.49
N THR A 65 7.83 2.80 -8.81
CA THR A 65 8.23 4.01 -9.52
C THR A 65 7.02 4.91 -9.72
N LEU A 66 7.14 6.15 -9.28
CA LEU A 66 6.16 7.21 -9.50
C LEU A 66 6.61 8.08 -10.66
N ARG A 67 5.73 8.22 -11.66
CA ARG A 67 5.92 9.12 -12.80
C ARG A 67 4.84 10.19 -12.75
N GLY A 68 5.22 11.42 -12.41
CA GLY A 68 4.29 12.54 -12.44
C GLY A 68 4.19 13.18 -13.82
N PHE A 69 3.02 13.74 -14.11
CA PHE A 69 2.72 14.42 -15.37
C PHE A 69 2.80 15.94 -15.26
N GLU A 70 2.90 16.47 -14.04
CA GLU A 70 3.01 17.91 -13.82
C GLU A 70 4.38 18.42 -14.31
N LEU A 71 4.32 19.59 -14.94
CA LEU A 71 5.49 20.41 -15.21
C LEU A 71 5.85 21.13 -13.92
N PHE A 72 7.02 20.85 -13.38
CA PHE A 72 7.54 21.55 -12.21
C PHE A 72 8.37 22.72 -12.71
N GLU A 73 8.03 23.93 -12.24
CA GLU A 73 8.88 25.09 -12.42
C GLU A 73 10.07 24.94 -11.46
N VAL A 74 11.28 24.97 -12.03
CA VAL A 74 12.54 24.74 -11.33
C VAL A 74 13.32 26.06 -11.42
N HIS A 75 13.70 26.62 -10.28
CA HIS A 75 14.39 27.90 -10.20
C HIS A 75 15.86 27.73 -9.78
N ASP A 76 16.18 26.75 -8.95
CA ASP A 76 17.50 26.52 -8.36
C ASP A 76 17.85 25.01 -8.30
N PHE A 77 18.00 24.39 -9.47
CA PHE A 77 18.43 23.00 -9.57
C PHE A 77 19.90 22.84 -9.14
N PRO A 78 20.27 21.86 -8.28
CA PRO A 78 19.48 20.72 -7.77
C PRO A 78 18.92 20.91 -6.35
N LEU A 79 18.89 22.14 -5.84
CA LEU A 79 18.53 22.45 -4.45
C LEU A 79 17.01 22.63 -4.27
N ASP A 80 16.28 22.82 -5.35
CA ASP A 80 14.82 22.91 -5.34
C ASP A 80 14.18 21.72 -4.65
N ARG A 81 13.35 22.01 -3.63
CA ARG A 81 12.56 21.02 -2.93
C ARG A 81 11.19 20.92 -3.58
N GLN A 82 10.90 19.77 -4.18
CA GLN A 82 9.57 19.49 -4.72
C GLN A 82 8.75 18.70 -3.71
N LEU A 83 7.58 19.24 -3.34
CA LEU A 83 6.66 18.58 -2.43
C LEU A 83 5.63 17.80 -3.25
N ILE A 84 5.78 16.48 -3.28
CA ILE A 84 4.76 15.60 -3.88
C ILE A 84 3.59 15.52 -2.90
N ASN A 85 2.47 16.13 -3.27
CA ASN A 85 1.28 16.12 -2.44
C ASN A 85 0.56 14.78 -2.53
N LEU A 86 0.89 13.86 -1.62
CA LEU A 86 0.24 12.56 -1.49
C LEU A 86 -1.16 12.65 -0.83
N LYS A 87 -1.87 13.78 -0.98
CA LYS A 87 -3.15 14.10 -0.32
C LYS A 87 -4.22 13.01 -0.41
N VAL A 88 -4.07 12.09 -1.36
CA VAL A 88 -4.90 10.91 -1.47
C VAL A 88 -3.99 9.69 -1.62
N LEU A 89 -3.54 9.11 -0.52
CA LEU A 89 -3.13 7.70 -0.53
C LEU A 89 -4.41 6.88 -0.41
N ASP A 90 -4.85 6.32 -1.53
CA ASP A 90 -6.08 5.55 -1.60
C ASP A 90 -5.73 4.06 -1.48
N PHE A 91 -6.23 3.44 -0.41
CA PHE A 91 -6.16 1.99 -0.24
C PHE A 91 -7.37 1.34 -0.91
N ARG A 92 -7.14 0.72 -2.06
CA ARG A 92 -8.18 0.05 -2.84
C ARG A 92 -8.26 -1.43 -2.55
N TRP A 93 -9.47 -1.95 -2.73
CA TRP A 93 -9.74 -3.37 -2.76
C TRP A 93 -9.61 -3.88 -4.19
N ASP A 94 -8.77 -4.88 -4.40
CA ASP A 94 -8.78 -5.63 -5.64
C ASP A 94 -9.54 -6.95 -5.42
N PRO A 95 -10.78 -7.08 -5.95
CA PRO A 95 -11.57 -8.30 -5.83
C PRO A 95 -11.06 -9.41 -6.77
N LYS A 96 -10.12 -9.14 -7.68
CA LYS A 96 -9.60 -10.18 -8.60
C LYS A 96 -8.68 -11.19 -7.93
N ASP A 97 -8.37 -10.98 -6.65
CA ASP A 97 -7.54 -11.84 -5.80
C ASP A 97 -8.43 -12.66 -4.84
N GLU A 98 -9.62 -13.11 -5.29
CA GLU A 98 -10.59 -13.87 -4.48
C GLU A 98 -10.10 -15.27 -4.04
N ASP A 99 -9.00 -15.78 -4.62
CA ASP A 99 -8.45 -17.13 -4.34
C ASP A 99 -7.15 -17.13 -3.54
N VAL A 100 -6.97 -16.17 -2.64
CA VAL A 100 -5.81 -16.17 -1.75
C VAL A 100 -6.11 -17.06 -0.55
N ASP A 101 -5.71 -18.32 -0.66
CA ASP A 101 -5.60 -19.24 0.47
C ASP A 101 -4.77 -18.55 1.58
N PRO A 102 -5.34 -18.34 2.79
CA PRO A 102 -4.61 -17.76 3.91
C PRO A 102 -3.31 -18.51 4.25
N GLY A 103 -3.19 -19.80 3.87
CA GLY A 103 -1.97 -20.59 4.01
C GLY A 103 -0.83 -20.22 3.05
N LYS A 104 -1.08 -19.36 2.06
CA LYS A 104 -0.07 -18.84 1.11
C LYS A 104 0.38 -17.41 1.40
N LEU A 105 -0.17 -16.78 2.44
CA LEU A 105 0.34 -15.51 2.95
C LEU A 105 1.54 -15.80 3.85
N ASP A 106 2.65 -15.09 3.64
CA ASP A 106 3.82 -15.21 4.52
C ASP A 106 3.40 -14.87 5.96
N VAL A 107 3.29 -15.90 6.80
CA VAL A 107 3.08 -15.73 8.24
C VAL A 107 4.43 -15.35 8.84
N VAL A 108 4.71 -14.05 8.88
CA VAL A 108 5.86 -13.53 9.60
C VAL A 108 5.47 -13.44 11.08
N ALA A 109 5.84 -14.46 11.86
CA ALA A 109 5.92 -14.32 13.30
C ALA A 109 7.08 -13.37 13.61
N LEU A 110 6.78 -12.17 14.09
CA LEU A 110 7.81 -11.28 14.63
C LEU A 110 8.13 -11.77 16.05
N GLU A 111 9.36 -12.24 16.25
CA GLU A 111 9.97 -12.48 17.58
C GLU A 111 10.17 -11.17 18.36
#